data_AF-A0A952GMN5-F1
#
_entry.id   AF-A0A952GMN5-F1
#
_cell.length_a   1.000
_cell.length_b   1.000
_cell.length_c   1.000
_cell.angle_alpha   90.00
_cell.angle_beta   90.00
_cell.angle_gamma   90.00
#
_symmetry.space_group_name_H-M   'P 1'
#
loop_
_entity.id
_entity.type
_entity.pdbx_description
1 polymer ?
#
loop_
_entity_poly.entity_id
_entity_poly.type
_entity_poly.pdbx_seq_one_letter_code
_entity_poly.pdbx_strand_id
1 'polypeptide(L)'
;MVSSSRVSRRTVLKGAAGAAFGLGSVAVLPLFGTGGLKQDPAQCRATDESVRDKRFVISNWPLYIDEPTKKKPSTLQQFEHSTGIKVSYTDDVNDNDEFFAKVKNQLGSCQSTKRDMFVLTDWMAARVIDVGWIQPMDPAKVPNLHHNIIDSLAHPAWDPDRKYSAPWQSGLTGLAYNKKYLDKPVKSYGELLTRKDLNGRVTMLTELRDTMGLIMLSQGADPANFTNHEWEVAMEALTKATSDHQIRRFTGNDYVQDLSAGN
;
A
#
# COMPACT_ATOMS: atom_id res chain seq x y z
N MET A 1 52.94 2.73 42.68
CA MET A 1 51.92 1.76 42.22
C MET A 1 50.56 2.45 42.27
N VAL A 2 50.08 2.95 41.13
CA VAL A 2 48.76 3.60 41.04
C VAL A 2 47.84 2.62 40.32
N SER A 3 46.89 2.05 41.07
CA SER A 3 45.90 1.11 40.57
C SER A 3 44.77 1.87 39.89
N SER A 4 44.71 1.81 38.55
CA SER A 4 43.58 2.33 37.76
C SER A 4 42.49 1.26 37.71
N SER A 5 41.43 1.42 38.50
CA SER A 5 40.23 0.58 38.43
C SER A 5 39.50 0.79 37.10
N ARG A 6 39.57 -0.21 36.22
CA ARG A 6 38.76 -0.25 34.98
C ARG A 6 37.32 -0.54 35.37
N VAL A 7 36.46 0.47 35.32
CA VAL A 7 35.00 0.30 35.38
C VAL A 7 34.58 -0.51 34.15
N SER A 8 34.10 -1.73 34.38
CA SER A 8 33.60 -2.61 33.34
C SER A 8 32.32 -2.03 32.74
N ARG A 9 32.20 -2.07 31.40
CA ARG A 9 31.03 -1.60 30.62
C ARG A 9 29.69 -2.15 31.13
N ARG A 10 29.70 -3.25 31.88
CA ARG A 10 28.51 -3.88 32.48
C ARG A 10 27.93 -3.11 33.66
N THR A 11 28.71 -2.27 34.35
CA THR A 11 28.25 -1.48 35.50
C THR A 11 27.51 -0.21 35.05
N VAL A 12 27.90 0.38 33.91
CA VAL A 12 27.22 1.56 33.32
C VAL A 12 25.81 1.21 32.84
N LEU A 13 25.61 0.01 32.28
CA LEU A 13 24.30 -0.46 31.83
C LEU A 13 23.31 -0.74 32.97
N LYS A 14 23.80 -1.06 34.18
CA LYS A 14 22.93 -1.23 35.35
C LYS A 14 22.59 0.08 36.07
N GLY A 15 23.42 1.12 35.92
CA GLY A 15 23.15 2.45 36.46
C GLY A 15 22.10 3.24 35.67
N ALA A 16 21.97 2.99 34.36
CA ALA A 16 20.98 3.66 33.52
C ALA A 16 19.54 3.13 33.67
N ALA A 17 19.38 1.90 34.18
CA ALA A 17 18.06 1.28 34.34
C ALA A 17 17.30 1.73 35.60
N GLY A 18 17.98 2.36 36.57
CA GLY A 18 17.41 2.69 37.89
C GLY A 18 16.86 4.12 38.04
N ALA A 19 17.04 5.00 37.05
CA ALA A 19 16.68 6.42 37.15
C ALA A 19 15.55 6.87 36.20
N ALA A 20 14.86 5.93 35.56
CA ALA A 20 13.78 6.21 34.60
C ALA A 20 12.37 5.87 35.12
N PHE A 21 12.20 5.71 36.44
CA PHE A 21 10.89 5.59 37.09
C PHE A 21 10.62 6.83 37.94
N GLY A 22 10.20 7.91 37.28
CA GLY A 22 9.78 9.11 37.97
C GLY A 22 9.63 10.30 37.03
N LEU A 23 8.39 10.76 36.88
CA LEU A 23 7.93 11.99 36.24
C LEU A 23 7.63 11.89 34.73
N GLY A 24 6.34 12.04 34.40
CA GLY A 24 5.92 12.59 33.11
C GLY A 24 5.45 11.56 32.08
N SER A 25 4.24 11.06 32.26
CA SER A 25 3.44 10.40 31.22
C SER A 25 2.98 11.41 30.17
N VAL A 26 3.88 11.87 29.29
CA VAL A 26 3.57 12.41 27.95
C VAL A 26 4.82 12.19 27.08
N ALA A 27 4.62 11.69 25.86
CA ALA A 27 5.60 11.58 24.78
C ALA A 27 6.55 10.36 24.78
N VAL A 28 6.01 9.17 24.46
CA VAL A 28 6.74 8.23 23.59
C VAL A 28 5.75 7.52 22.65
N LEU A 29 5.50 8.14 21.50
CA LEU A 29 5.22 7.41 20.26
C LEU A 29 5.88 8.16 19.09
N PRO A 30 7.09 7.77 18.67
CA PRO A 30 7.49 7.97 17.29
C PRO A 30 7.86 6.62 16.69
N LEU A 31 6.87 5.74 16.49
CA LEU A 31 7.08 4.50 15.72
C LEU A 31 6.57 4.60 14.27
N PHE A 32 6.07 5.76 13.86
CA PHE A 32 5.83 6.12 12.45
C PHE A 32 6.25 7.58 12.17
N GLY A 33 7.32 8.05 12.81
CA GLY A 33 7.79 9.42 12.64
C GLY A 33 8.28 9.70 11.22
N THR A 34 7.44 10.28 10.38
CA THR A 34 7.81 10.81 9.07
C THR A 34 8.66 12.07 9.14
N GLY A 35 8.98 12.58 10.33
CA GLY A 35 9.72 13.83 10.53
C GLY A 35 11.09 13.88 9.85
N GLY A 36 11.75 12.73 9.64
CA GLY A 36 13.01 12.66 8.87
C GLY A 36 12.83 12.56 7.35
N LEU A 37 11.60 12.36 6.87
CA LEU A 37 11.25 12.22 5.46
C LEU A 37 10.44 13.41 4.91
N LYS A 38 9.94 14.28 5.80
CA LYS A 38 9.07 15.40 5.45
C LYS A 38 9.85 16.44 4.66
N GLN A 39 9.32 16.77 3.50
CA GLN A 39 9.84 17.79 2.60
C GLN A 39 8.76 18.84 2.32
N ASP A 40 9.18 20.01 1.85
CA ASP A 40 8.26 20.97 1.26
C ASP A 40 8.04 20.62 -0.23
N PRO A 41 6.82 20.19 -0.63
CA PRO A 41 6.52 19.87 -2.03
C PRO A 41 6.58 21.11 -2.94
N ALA A 42 6.67 22.32 -2.39
CA ALA A 42 6.95 23.53 -3.16
C ALA A 42 8.44 23.69 -3.49
N GLN A 43 9.35 23.16 -2.66
CA GLN A 43 10.79 23.28 -2.84
C GLN A 43 11.38 22.09 -3.60
N CYS A 44 10.82 20.90 -3.42
CA CYS A 44 11.22 19.70 -4.14
C CYS A 44 10.38 19.50 -5.42
N ARG A 45 10.55 20.38 -6.40
CA ARG A 45 9.83 20.30 -7.68
C ARG A 45 10.76 19.94 -8.83
N ALA A 46 10.29 19.03 -9.67
CA ALA A 46 10.87 18.75 -10.96
C ALA A 46 10.59 19.93 -11.90
N THR A 47 11.54 20.24 -12.78
CA THR A 47 11.32 21.21 -13.85
C THR A 47 10.31 20.65 -14.84
N ASP A 48 9.33 21.48 -15.22
CA ASP A 48 8.36 21.12 -16.27
C ASP A 48 9.05 21.15 -17.64
N GLU A 49 9.35 19.96 -18.17
CA GLU A 49 9.95 19.77 -19.49
C GLU A 49 8.91 19.32 -20.54
N SER A 50 7.61 19.31 -20.22
CA SER A 50 6.55 18.69 -21.03
C SER A 50 6.36 19.30 -22.43
N VAL A 51 6.88 20.52 -22.66
CA VAL A 51 6.91 21.14 -24.00
C VAL A 51 7.91 20.41 -24.92
N ARG A 52 9.05 19.98 -24.37
CA ARG A 52 10.18 19.39 -25.12
C ARG A 52 10.20 17.86 -25.02
N ASP A 53 9.95 17.33 -23.83
CA ASP A 53 9.89 15.90 -23.57
C ASP A 53 8.44 15.41 -23.68
N LYS A 54 8.11 14.81 -24.83
CA LYS A 54 6.79 14.23 -25.09
C LYS A 54 6.73 12.78 -24.64
N ARG A 55 7.16 12.52 -23.40
CA ARG A 55 7.05 11.20 -22.76
C ARG A 55 6.22 11.29 -21.49
N PHE A 56 5.59 10.18 -21.14
CA PHE A 56 4.85 10.03 -19.90
C PHE A 56 5.12 8.65 -19.30
N VAL A 57 5.78 8.61 -18.14
CA VAL A 57 6.24 7.38 -17.49
C VAL A 57 5.35 7.09 -16.28
N ILE A 58 4.63 5.96 -16.33
CA ILE A 58 3.61 5.59 -15.36
C ILE A 58 4.00 4.26 -14.69
N SER A 59 3.91 4.20 -13.37
CA SER A 59 3.90 2.96 -12.61
C SER A 59 2.50 2.69 -12.06
N ASN A 60 1.95 1.52 -12.30
CA ASN A 60 0.62 1.16 -11.85
C ASN A 60 0.55 -0.31 -11.46
N TRP A 61 -0.62 -0.73 -11.00
CA TRP A 61 -0.93 -2.11 -10.68
C TRP A 61 -1.12 -2.95 -11.94
N PRO A 62 -0.81 -4.27 -11.87
CA PRO A 62 -1.25 -5.22 -12.88
C PRO A 62 -2.77 -5.17 -13.08
N LEU A 63 -3.22 -5.36 -14.33
CA LEU A 63 -4.64 -5.42 -14.72
C LEU A 63 -5.46 -4.12 -14.56
N TYR A 64 -4.80 -2.98 -14.34
CA TYR A 64 -5.48 -1.69 -14.09
C TYR A 64 -5.71 -0.84 -15.34
N ILE A 65 -5.30 -1.31 -16.51
CA ILE A 65 -5.56 -0.66 -17.80
C ILE A 65 -5.83 -1.72 -18.87
N ASP A 66 -6.59 -1.37 -19.90
CA ASP A 66 -6.94 -2.30 -20.96
C ASP A 66 -5.76 -2.59 -21.89
N GLU A 67 -5.62 -3.86 -22.26
CA GLU A 67 -4.67 -4.33 -23.27
C GLU A 67 -5.28 -4.25 -24.68
N PRO A 68 -4.45 -4.06 -25.72
CA PRO A 68 -4.95 -4.00 -27.08
C PRO A 68 -5.53 -5.36 -27.48
N THR A 69 -6.63 -5.33 -28.23
CA THR A 69 -7.25 -6.53 -28.78
C THR A 69 -7.12 -6.54 -30.31
N LYS A 70 -7.44 -7.68 -30.95
CA LYS A 70 -7.50 -7.76 -32.41
C LYS A 70 -8.46 -6.74 -33.05
N LYS A 71 -9.43 -6.21 -32.31
CA LYS A 71 -10.49 -5.34 -32.82
C LYS A 71 -10.39 -3.89 -32.35
N LYS A 72 -9.64 -3.60 -31.29
CA LYS A 72 -9.61 -2.28 -30.66
C LYS A 72 -8.23 -1.99 -30.07
N PRO A 73 -7.65 -0.79 -30.35
CA PRO A 73 -6.44 -0.35 -29.67
C PRO A 73 -6.67 -0.11 -28.18
N SER A 74 -5.64 -0.24 -27.36
CA SER A 74 -5.74 0.05 -25.92
C SER A 74 -6.00 1.54 -25.65
N THR A 75 -6.42 1.89 -24.43
CA THR A 75 -6.51 3.29 -23.99
C THR A 75 -5.17 4.02 -24.17
N LEU A 76 -4.05 3.38 -23.85
CA LEU A 76 -2.72 3.97 -24.03
C LEU A 76 -2.41 4.25 -25.49
N GLN A 77 -2.67 3.31 -26.40
CA GLN A 77 -2.45 3.53 -27.84
C GLN A 77 -3.31 4.67 -28.39
N GLN A 78 -4.56 4.77 -27.95
CA GLN A 78 -5.45 5.87 -28.33
C GLN A 78 -4.94 7.22 -27.80
N PHE A 79 -4.45 7.25 -26.56
CA PHE A 79 -3.85 8.44 -25.95
C PHE A 79 -2.58 8.87 -26.71
N GLU A 80 -1.66 7.94 -26.99
CA GLU A 80 -0.44 8.25 -27.74
C GLU A 80 -0.76 8.77 -29.15
N HIS A 81 -1.73 8.17 -29.83
CA HIS A 81 -2.14 8.57 -31.17
C HIS A 81 -2.76 9.98 -31.19
N SER A 82 -3.62 10.29 -30.22
CA SER A 82 -4.34 11.57 -30.18
C SER A 82 -3.48 12.74 -29.68
N THR A 83 -2.48 12.48 -28.84
CA THR A 83 -1.66 13.53 -28.20
C THR A 83 -0.25 13.63 -28.77
N GLY A 84 0.26 12.57 -29.40
CA GLY A 84 1.67 12.45 -29.78
C GLY A 84 2.63 12.21 -28.61
N ILE A 85 2.12 12.09 -27.37
CA ILE A 85 2.92 11.77 -26.19
C ILE A 85 3.20 10.27 -26.17
N LYS A 86 4.45 9.88 -25.91
CA LYS A 86 4.84 8.48 -25.76
C LYS A 86 4.69 8.02 -24.32
N VAL A 87 3.95 6.95 -24.09
CA VAL A 87 3.69 6.42 -22.76
C VAL A 87 4.60 5.22 -22.49
N SER A 88 5.35 5.28 -21.40
CA SER A 88 6.02 4.13 -20.80
C SER A 88 5.23 3.69 -19.58
N TYR A 89 4.38 2.68 -19.75
CA TYR A 89 3.58 2.13 -18.67
C TYR A 89 4.24 0.86 -18.13
N THR A 90 4.43 0.80 -16.81
CA THR A 90 4.98 -0.37 -16.12
C THR A 90 4.02 -0.78 -15.01
N ASP A 91 3.63 -2.06 -15.02
CA ASP A 91 2.78 -2.71 -14.02
C ASP A 91 3.59 -3.22 -12.81
N ASP A 92 4.47 -2.38 -12.27
CA ASP A 92 5.41 -2.73 -11.20
C ASP A 92 4.94 -2.35 -9.78
N VAL A 93 3.69 -1.92 -9.61
CA VAL A 93 3.07 -1.75 -8.29
C VAL A 93 2.34 -3.05 -7.94
N ASN A 94 3.07 -4.01 -7.36
CA ASN A 94 2.46 -5.28 -6.94
C ASN A 94 1.92 -5.25 -5.51
N ASP A 95 2.52 -4.41 -4.67
CA ASP A 95 2.21 -4.19 -3.26
C ASP A 95 2.62 -2.75 -2.89
N ASN A 96 1.85 -2.07 -2.03
CA ASN A 96 2.11 -0.68 -1.71
C ASN A 96 3.45 -0.50 -0.99
N ASP A 97 3.79 -1.37 -0.04
CA ASP A 97 5.00 -1.27 0.76
C ASP A 97 6.24 -1.62 -0.08
N GLU A 98 6.13 -2.62 -0.96
CA GLU A 98 7.19 -2.96 -1.92
C GLU A 98 7.50 -1.76 -2.84
N PHE A 99 6.46 -1.17 -3.45
CA PHE A 99 6.66 -0.03 -4.34
C PHE A 99 7.18 1.19 -3.58
N PHE A 100 6.65 1.48 -2.38
CA PHE A 100 7.17 2.55 -1.54
C PHE A 100 8.66 2.36 -1.23
N ALA A 101 9.08 1.14 -0.89
CA ALA A 101 10.49 0.83 -0.64
C ALA A 101 11.39 1.08 -1.87
N LYS A 102 10.85 0.90 -3.08
CA LYS A 102 11.55 1.16 -4.35
C LYS A 102 11.80 2.64 -4.63
N VAL A 103 10.91 3.53 -4.20
CA VAL A 103 10.97 4.97 -4.53
C VAL A 103 11.37 5.87 -3.36
N LYS A 104 11.27 5.39 -2.11
CA LYS A 104 11.44 6.22 -0.90
C LYS A 104 12.80 6.93 -0.80
N ASN A 105 13.88 6.32 -1.26
CA ASN A 105 15.22 6.91 -1.11
C ASN A 105 15.40 8.10 -2.06
N GLN A 106 14.94 7.94 -3.30
CA GLN A 106 14.98 8.98 -4.32
C GLN A 106 14.05 10.14 -3.92
N LEU A 107 12.78 9.85 -3.64
CA LEU A 107 11.82 10.87 -3.23
C LEU A 107 12.24 11.57 -1.93
N GLY A 108 12.65 10.80 -0.92
CA GLY A 108 13.16 11.31 0.36
C GLY A 108 14.45 12.14 0.25
N SER A 109 15.15 12.09 -0.89
CA SER A 109 16.35 12.90 -1.17
C SER A 109 16.12 13.94 -2.26
N CYS A 110 14.87 14.21 -2.63
CA CYS A 110 14.49 15.11 -3.72
C CYS A 110 15.13 14.75 -5.08
N GLN A 111 15.22 13.46 -5.37
CA GLN A 111 15.74 12.92 -6.61
C GLN A 111 14.61 12.33 -7.44
N SER A 112 14.75 12.44 -8.76
CA SER A 112 13.79 11.87 -9.70
C SER A 112 13.72 10.35 -9.57
N THR A 113 12.50 9.81 -9.50
CA THR A 113 12.22 8.37 -9.64
C THR A 113 12.19 7.92 -11.11
N LYS A 114 12.41 8.87 -12.04
CA LYS A 114 12.21 8.73 -13.49
C LYS A 114 10.77 8.36 -13.89
N ARG A 115 9.81 8.58 -12.99
CA ARG A 115 8.38 8.38 -13.21
C ARG A 115 7.68 9.73 -13.08
N ASP A 116 6.70 9.95 -13.93
CA ASP A 116 5.85 11.14 -13.90
C ASP A 116 4.61 10.89 -13.02
N MET A 117 4.14 9.63 -12.98
CA MET A 117 2.99 9.22 -12.18
C MET A 117 3.20 7.81 -11.61
N PHE A 118 2.67 7.60 -10.40
CA PHE A 118 2.46 6.26 -9.87
C PHE A 118 1.12 6.16 -9.16
N VAL A 119 0.53 4.97 -9.20
CA VAL A 119 -0.80 4.71 -8.62
C VAL A 119 -0.63 3.90 -7.34
N LEU A 120 -1.14 4.42 -6.24
CA LEU A 120 -1.08 3.81 -4.90
C LEU A 120 -2.48 3.77 -4.29
N THR A 121 -2.68 2.87 -3.33
CA THR A 121 -3.91 2.89 -2.53
C THR A 121 -3.97 4.13 -1.64
N ASP A 122 -5.19 4.56 -1.28
CA ASP A 122 -5.46 5.81 -0.56
C ASP A 122 -4.57 6.03 0.66
N TRP A 123 -4.34 5.00 1.47
CA TRP A 123 -3.52 5.14 2.68
C TRP A 123 -2.04 5.40 2.37
N MET A 124 -1.51 4.80 1.30
CA MET A 124 -0.11 5.01 0.91
C MET A 124 0.03 6.32 0.15
N ALA A 125 -0.96 6.69 -0.68
CA ALA A 125 -1.04 8.01 -1.30
C ALA A 125 -1.04 9.12 -0.24
N ALA A 126 -1.90 9.01 0.79
CA ALA A 126 -1.93 9.93 1.92
C ALA A 126 -0.56 10.06 2.60
N ARG A 127 0.15 8.94 2.78
CA ARG A 127 1.49 8.93 3.37
C ARG A 127 2.51 9.68 2.52
N VAL A 128 2.59 9.41 1.22
CA VAL A 128 3.58 10.08 0.34
C VAL A 128 3.27 11.57 0.15
N ILE A 129 1.99 11.95 0.25
CA ILE A 129 1.56 13.35 0.23
C ILE A 129 1.90 14.05 1.55
N ASP A 130 1.64 13.44 2.71
CA ASP A 130 1.95 14.03 4.03
C ASP A 130 3.43 14.33 4.22
N VAL A 131 4.29 13.47 3.66
CA VAL A 131 5.75 13.68 3.67
C VAL A 131 6.24 14.63 2.58
N GLY A 132 5.34 15.17 1.74
CA GLY A 132 5.65 16.21 0.77
C GLY A 132 6.38 15.73 -0.48
N TRP A 133 6.25 14.45 -0.86
CA TRP A 133 6.94 13.90 -2.04
C TRP A 133 6.17 14.06 -3.34
N ILE A 134 4.92 14.52 -3.27
CA ILE A 134 4.03 14.68 -4.42
C ILE A 134 3.85 16.17 -4.72
N GLN A 135 4.01 16.53 -5.98
CA GLN A 135 3.78 17.89 -6.45
C GLN A 135 2.28 18.14 -6.62
N PRO A 136 1.80 19.36 -6.35
CA PRO A 136 0.39 19.67 -6.58
C PRO A 136 0.10 19.71 -8.08
N MET A 137 -1.06 19.17 -8.46
CA MET A 137 -1.60 19.34 -9.80
C MET A 137 -2.11 20.77 -10.01
N ASP A 138 -2.06 21.24 -11.25
CA ASP A 138 -2.72 22.47 -11.66
C ASP A 138 -4.18 22.15 -12.04
N PRO A 139 -5.18 22.62 -11.28
CA PRO A 139 -6.60 22.31 -11.53
C PRO A 139 -7.06 22.68 -12.95
N ALA A 140 -6.46 23.73 -13.54
CA ALA A 140 -6.80 24.16 -14.90
C ALA A 140 -6.32 23.14 -15.96
N LYS A 141 -5.32 22.31 -15.63
CA LYS A 141 -4.80 21.25 -16.52
C LYS A 141 -5.48 19.90 -16.31
N VAL A 142 -6.25 19.72 -15.22
CA VAL A 142 -7.01 18.51 -14.92
C VAL A 142 -8.52 18.78 -14.75
N PRO A 143 -9.18 19.50 -15.68
CA PRO A 143 -10.58 19.88 -15.51
C PRO A 143 -11.51 18.67 -15.36
N ASN A 144 -11.19 17.56 -16.03
CA ASN A 144 -11.98 16.33 -15.95
C ASN A 144 -11.94 15.67 -14.56
N LEU A 145 -10.87 15.86 -13.78
CA LEU A 145 -10.80 15.37 -12.40
C LEU A 145 -11.89 16.03 -11.57
N HIS A 146 -11.99 17.35 -11.63
CA HIS A 146 -12.93 18.10 -10.79
C HIS A 146 -14.36 18.10 -11.33
N HIS A 147 -14.55 17.87 -12.63
CA HIS A 147 -15.88 17.83 -13.23
C HIS A 147 -16.57 16.46 -13.18
N ASN A 148 -15.81 15.36 -13.25
CA ASN A 148 -16.38 14.02 -13.43
C ASN A 148 -16.29 13.12 -12.19
N ILE A 149 -15.58 13.56 -11.15
CA ILE A 149 -15.45 12.78 -9.91
C ILE A 149 -16.80 12.66 -9.20
N ILE A 150 -17.11 11.47 -8.72
CA ILE A 150 -18.32 11.22 -7.93
C ILE A 150 -18.14 11.70 -6.49
N ASP A 151 -19.23 12.13 -5.85
CA ASP A 151 -19.21 12.73 -4.51
C ASP A 151 -18.52 11.85 -3.46
N SER A 152 -18.74 10.53 -3.51
CA SER A 152 -18.13 9.57 -2.56
C SER A 152 -16.61 9.50 -2.64
N LEU A 153 -16.00 9.99 -3.73
CA LEU A 153 -14.57 10.04 -3.94
C LEU A 153 -14.04 11.48 -3.98
N ALA A 154 -14.88 12.51 -3.92
CA ALA A 154 -14.43 13.88 -4.17
C ALA A 154 -13.52 14.44 -3.06
N HIS A 155 -13.79 14.12 -1.79
CA HIS A 155 -13.21 14.85 -0.65
C HIS A 155 -12.63 13.93 0.44
N PRO A 156 -11.53 13.20 0.19
CA PRO A 156 -10.87 12.44 1.24
C PRO A 156 -10.22 13.38 2.26
N ALA A 157 -10.22 13.00 3.54
CA ALA A 157 -9.70 13.85 4.61
C ALA A 157 -8.21 14.25 4.44
N TRP A 158 -7.43 13.45 3.72
CA TRP A 158 -6.00 13.66 3.49
C TRP A 158 -5.67 14.47 2.22
N ASP A 159 -6.65 14.70 1.32
CA ASP A 159 -6.52 15.59 0.15
C ASP A 159 -7.90 16.14 -0.26
N PRO A 160 -8.53 17.00 0.58
CA PRO A 160 -9.94 17.37 0.43
C PRO A 160 -10.29 18.04 -0.91
N ASP A 161 -9.32 18.72 -1.52
CA ASP A 161 -9.51 19.45 -2.78
C ASP A 161 -8.99 18.68 -4.01
N ARG A 162 -8.53 17.43 -3.83
CA ARG A 162 -7.86 16.63 -4.88
C ARG A 162 -6.70 17.38 -5.53
N LYS A 163 -5.91 18.05 -4.69
CA LYS A 163 -4.78 18.88 -5.13
C LYS A 163 -3.57 18.03 -5.52
N TYR A 164 -3.41 16.86 -4.91
CA TYR A 164 -2.24 15.99 -5.11
C TYR A 164 -2.60 14.61 -5.68
N SER A 165 -3.87 14.23 -5.62
CA SER A 165 -4.35 12.90 -6.00
C SER A 165 -5.54 12.94 -6.95
N ALA A 166 -5.64 11.91 -7.79
CA ALA A 166 -6.78 11.65 -8.65
C ALA A 166 -7.23 10.19 -8.46
N PRO A 167 -8.51 9.90 -8.18
CA PRO A 167 -8.99 8.52 -8.16
C PRO A 167 -8.85 7.87 -9.52
N TRP A 168 -8.16 6.72 -9.56
CA TRP A 168 -8.04 5.90 -10.78
C TRP A 168 -9.12 4.83 -10.83
N GLN A 169 -9.16 3.98 -9.80
CA GLN A 169 -10.16 2.93 -9.63
C GLN A 169 -10.51 2.80 -8.15
N SER A 170 -11.77 2.47 -7.87
CA SER A 170 -12.27 2.14 -6.54
C SER A 170 -12.96 0.78 -6.62
N GLY A 171 -12.88 0.00 -5.55
CA GLY A 171 -13.40 -1.36 -5.53
C GLY A 171 -13.43 -1.93 -4.12
N LEU A 172 -13.64 -3.24 -4.05
CA LEU A 172 -13.67 -4.00 -2.80
C LEU A 172 -12.81 -5.25 -2.94
N THR A 173 -12.17 -5.64 -1.84
CA THR A 173 -11.54 -6.94 -1.70
C THR A 173 -12.59 -7.96 -1.27
N GLY A 174 -12.58 -9.15 -1.86
CA GLY A 174 -13.60 -10.15 -1.62
C GLY A 174 -13.09 -11.58 -1.73
N LEU A 175 -14.03 -12.53 -1.65
CA LEU A 175 -13.77 -13.96 -1.74
C LEU A 175 -14.00 -14.46 -3.16
N ALA A 176 -12.99 -15.11 -3.73
CA ALA A 176 -13.11 -15.88 -4.95
C ALA A 176 -12.83 -17.35 -4.68
N TYR A 177 -13.62 -18.25 -5.29
CA TYR A 177 -13.39 -19.68 -5.20
C TYR A 177 -13.85 -20.38 -6.47
N ASN A 178 -13.20 -21.50 -6.79
CA ASN A 178 -13.57 -22.32 -7.92
C ASN A 178 -14.67 -23.32 -7.53
N LYS A 179 -15.90 -23.04 -7.96
CA LYS A 179 -17.10 -23.87 -7.71
C LYS A 179 -16.96 -25.32 -8.18
N LYS A 180 -16.11 -25.61 -9.17
CA LYS A 180 -15.89 -26.96 -9.68
C LYS A 180 -15.29 -27.89 -8.61
N TYR A 181 -14.52 -27.33 -7.68
CA TYR A 181 -13.76 -28.10 -6.70
C TYR A 181 -14.39 -28.10 -5.29
N LEU A 182 -15.57 -27.49 -5.12
CA LEU A 182 -16.23 -27.36 -3.83
C LEU A 182 -17.70 -27.74 -3.91
N ASP A 183 -18.12 -28.67 -3.05
CA ASP A 183 -19.53 -29.07 -2.91
C ASP A 183 -20.39 -28.00 -2.24
N LYS A 184 -19.76 -27.12 -1.43
CA LYS A 184 -20.42 -26.05 -0.69
C LYS A 184 -19.72 -24.71 -0.91
N PRO A 185 -20.48 -23.61 -1.12
CA PRO A 185 -19.91 -22.29 -1.30
C PRO A 185 -19.13 -21.85 -0.05
N VAL A 186 -18.09 -21.04 -0.25
CA VAL A 186 -17.42 -20.32 0.85
C VAL A 186 -18.17 -19.04 1.13
N LYS A 187 -18.58 -18.81 2.38
CA LYS A 187 -19.47 -17.68 2.74
C LYS A 187 -18.84 -16.60 3.61
N SER A 188 -17.68 -16.87 4.20
CA SER A 188 -17.00 -15.90 5.07
C SER A 188 -15.48 -16.02 4.96
N TYR A 189 -14.77 -14.97 5.37
CA TYR A 189 -13.31 -14.99 5.42
C TYR A 189 -12.78 -16.00 6.45
N GLY A 190 -13.46 -16.14 7.60
CA GLY A 190 -13.12 -17.13 8.63
C GLY A 190 -13.22 -18.58 8.16
N GLU A 191 -14.09 -18.88 7.18
CA GLU A 191 -14.14 -20.20 6.56
C GLU A 191 -12.83 -20.54 5.83
N LEU A 192 -12.14 -19.56 5.23
CA LEU A 192 -10.82 -19.78 4.61
C LEU A 192 -9.79 -20.28 5.63
N LEU A 193 -9.87 -19.83 6.87
CA LEU A 193 -8.90 -20.18 7.91
C LEU A 193 -9.17 -21.55 8.57
N THR A 194 -10.37 -22.11 8.43
CA THR A 194 -10.82 -23.22 9.29
C THR A 194 -11.43 -24.40 8.55
N ARG A 195 -11.93 -24.22 7.32
CA ARG A 195 -12.58 -25.29 6.56
C ARG A 195 -11.58 -26.33 6.09
N LYS A 196 -11.79 -27.57 6.55
CA LYS A 196 -10.91 -28.72 6.25
C LYS A 196 -10.83 -29.06 4.77
N ASP A 197 -11.89 -28.83 4.00
CA ASP A 197 -11.92 -29.07 2.55
C ASP A 197 -11.10 -28.05 1.74
N LEU A 198 -10.67 -26.96 2.38
CA LEU A 198 -9.81 -25.94 1.79
C LEU A 198 -8.32 -26.08 2.19
N ASN A 199 -7.97 -27.07 3.02
CA ASN A 199 -6.62 -27.23 3.55
C ASN A 199 -5.57 -27.33 2.44
N GLY A 200 -4.52 -26.50 2.51
CA GLY A 200 -3.45 -26.40 1.53
C GLY A 200 -3.85 -25.74 0.20
N ARG A 201 -5.04 -25.13 0.12
CA ARG A 201 -5.60 -24.53 -1.12
C ARG A 201 -6.06 -23.09 -0.95
N VAL A 202 -5.76 -22.47 0.20
CA VAL A 202 -6.10 -21.07 0.46
C VAL A 202 -4.93 -20.19 0.12
N THR A 203 -5.16 -19.20 -0.73
CA THR A 203 -4.22 -18.14 -1.03
C THR A 203 -4.73 -16.84 -0.42
N MET A 204 -3.87 -16.10 0.29
CA MET A 204 -4.20 -14.81 0.90
C MET A 204 -3.35 -13.69 0.30
N LEU A 205 -3.81 -12.45 0.39
CA LEU A 205 -3.05 -11.31 -0.12
C LEU A 205 -1.90 -10.91 0.82
N THR A 206 -0.79 -10.43 0.27
CA THR A 206 0.32 -9.86 1.06
C THR A 206 -0.05 -8.51 1.68
N GLU A 207 -1.01 -7.80 1.09
CA GLU A 207 -1.50 -6.52 1.60
C GLU A 207 -2.13 -6.73 2.99
N LEU A 208 -1.44 -6.20 4.01
CA LEU A 208 -1.78 -6.41 5.42
C LEU A 208 -3.21 -5.95 5.72
N ARG A 209 -3.62 -4.81 5.14
CA ARG A 209 -4.95 -4.23 5.38
C ARG A 209 -6.07 -5.11 4.84
N ASP A 210 -5.85 -5.75 3.69
CA ASP A 210 -6.82 -6.69 3.13
C ASP A 210 -6.88 -7.96 3.98
N THR A 211 -5.74 -8.61 4.20
CA THR A 211 -5.71 -9.90 4.92
C THR A 211 -6.13 -9.75 6.36
N MET A 212 -5.51 -8.85 7.13
CA MET A 212 -5.84 -8.69 8.55
C MET A 212 -7.19 -8.00 8.75
N GLY A 213 -7.51 -7.00 7.92
CA GLY A 213 -8.78 -6.30 8.01
C GLY A 213 -9.96 -7.24 7.78
N LEU A 214 -9.90 -8.11 6.77
CA LEU A 214 -10.98 -9.06 6.50
C LEU A 214 -11.05 -10.20 7.53
N ILE A 215 -9.92 -10.62 8.13
CA ILE A 215 -9.93 -11.56 9.26
C ILE A 215 -10.63 -10.92 10.46
N MET A 216 -10.22 -9.73 10.88
CA MET A 216 -10.83 -8.99 11.99
C MET A 216 -12.32 -8.76 11.75
N LEU A 217 -12.69 -8.33 10.54
CA LEU A 217 -14.08 -8.13 10.17
C LEU A 217 -14.89 -9.44 10.27
N SER A 218 -14.30 -10.57 9.87
CA SER A 218 -14.95 -11.89 10.01
C SER A 218 -15.10 -12.36 11.46
N GLN A 219 -14.34 -11.79 12.39
CA GLN A 219 -14.40 -12.03 13.83
C GLN A 219 -15.30 -11.01 14.55
N GLY A 220 -15.90 -10.07 13.82
CA GLY A 220 -16.83 -9.07 14.35
C GLY A 220 -16.16 -7.78 14.85
N ALA A 221 -14.84 -7.63 14.66
CA ALA A 221 -14.12 -6.39 14.96
C ALA A 221 -14.28 -5.37 13.82
N ASP A 222 -14.13 -4.08 14.14
CA ASP A 222 -14.07 -3.00 13.16
C ASP A 222 -12.62 -2.75 12.70
N PRO A 223 -12.25 -3.04 11.44
CA PRO A 223 -10.88 -2.83 10.96
C PRO A 223 -10.41 -1.37 10.98
N ALA A 224 -11.33 -0.40 11.05
CA ALA A 224 -10.99 1.01 11.18
C ALA A 224 -10.72 1.43 12.63
N ASN A 225 -11.21 0.67 13.61
CA ASN A 225 -11.11 0.97 15.03
C ASN A 225 -11.15 -0.30 15.88
N PHE A 226 -9.97 -0.88 16.13
CA PHE A 226 -9.82 -2.13 16.87
C PHE A 226 -8.84 -1.98 18.05
N THR A 227 -8.95 -2.89 19.01
CA THR A 227 -8.10 -3.02 20.19
C THR A 227 -6.90 -3.94 19.93
N ASN A 228 -5.87 -3.84 20.78
CA ASN A 228 -4.74 -4.78 20.74
C ASN A 228 -5.19 -6.24 20.88
N HIS A 229 -6.22 -6.49 21.69
CA HIS A 229 -6.75 -7.83 21.87
C HIS A 229 -7.40 -8.39 20.58
N GLU A 230 -8.22 -7.58 19.89
CA GLU A 230 -8.82 -8.00 18.60
C GLU A 230 -7.74 -8.26 17.53
N TRP A 231 -6.68 -7.46 17.53
CA TRP A 231 -5.52 -7.69 16.67
C TRP A 231 -4.81 -9.01 17.00
N GLU A 232 -4.57 -9.29 18.29
CA GLU A 232 -3.96 -10.53 18.75
C GLU A 232 -4.80 -11.75 18.34
N VAL A 233 -6.12 -11.69 18.50
CA VAL A 233 -7.03 -12.77 18.08
C VAL A 233 -6.97 -13.03 16.58
N ALA A 234 -6.93 -11.98 15.75
CA ALA A 234 -6.76 -12.13 14.31
C ALA A 234 -5.40 -12.73 13.93
N MET A 235 -4.33 -12.28 14.59
CA MET A 235 -2.97 -12.78 14.39
C MET A 235 -2.82 -14.24 14.80
N GLU A 236 -3.42 -14.65 15.92
CA GLU A 236 -3.44 -16.05 16.36
C GLU A 236 -4.17 -16.94 15.36
N ALA A 237 -5.33 -16.49 14.85
CA ALA A 237 -6.08 -17.22 13.84
C ALA A 237 -5.27 -17.41 12.54
N LEU A 238 -4.61 -16.36 12.05
CA LEU A 238 -3.76 -16.42 10.87
C LEU A 238 -2.53 -17.32 11.08
N THR A 239 -1.88 -17.19 12.24
CA THR A 239 -0.71 -17.99 12.62
C THR A 239 -1.08 -19.47 12.68
N LYS A 240 -2.21 -19.78 13.31
CA LYS A 240 -2.72 -21.14 13.41
C LYS A 240 -3.06 -21.73 12.04
N ALA A 241 -3.77 -21.00 11.18
CA ALA A 241 -4.08 -21.45 9.83
C ALA A 241 -2.81 -21.72 9.02
N THR A 242 -1.78 -20.87 9.16
CA THR A 242 -0.48 -21.09 8.52
C THR A 242 0.22 -22.33 9.06
N SER A 243 0.27 -22.52 10.39
CA SER A 243 0.92 -23.68 11.02
C SER A 243 0.21 -25.00 10.71
N ASP A 244 -1.11 -24.96 10.54
CA ASP A 244 -1.93 -26.11 10.18
C ASP A 244 -1.86 -26.44 8.67
N HIS A 245 -1.03 -25.72 7.91
CA HIS A 245 -0.92 -25.79 6.45
C HIS A 245 -2.21 -25.46 5.69
N GLN A 246 -3.18 -24.81 6.34
CA GLN A 246 -4.42 -24.36 5.71
C GLN A 246 -4.12 -23.39 4.56
N ILE A 247 -3.19 -22.45 4.80
CA ILE A 247 -2.78 -21.44 3.84
C ILE A 247 -1.65 -21.99 2.98
N ARG A 248 -1.88 -22.03 1.68
CA ARG A 248 -0.91 -22.43 0.67
C ARG A 248 0.20 -21.40 0.52
N ARG A 249 -0.17 -20.13 0.36
CA ARG A 249 0.77 -19.00 0.21
C ARG A 249 0.10 -17.65 0.43
N PHE A 250 0.94 -16.63 0.59
CA PHE A 250 0.58 -15.22 0.48
C PHE A 250 1.09 -14.68 -0.87
N THR A 251 0.33 -13.79 -1.50
CA THR A 251 0.67 -13.25 -2.83
C THR A 251 0.22 -11.80 -3.01
N GLY A 252 0.94 -11.04 -3.85
CA GLY A 252 0.40 -9.85 -4.50
C GLY A 252 -0.54 -10.25 -5.65
N ASN A 253 -0.46 -9.56 -6.79
CA ASN A 253 -1.38 -9.75 -7.92
C ASN A 253 -1.27 -11.12 -8.66
N ASP A 254 -0.29 -11.96 -8.33
CA ASP A 254 -0.16 -13.29 -8.91
C ASP A 254 -1.30 -14.26 -8.52
N TYR A 255 -2.25 -13.83 -7.67
CA TYR A 255 -3.45 -14.62 -7.36
C TYR A 255 -4.28 -14.95 -8.60
N VAL A 256 -4.26 -14.11 -9.63
CA VAL A 256 -5.07 -14.30 -10.85
C VAL A 256 -4.63 -15.53 -11.63
N GLN A 257 -3.31 -15.74 -11.74
CA GLN A 257 -2.74 -16.89 -12.43
C GLN A 257 -3.07 -18.18 -11.67
N ASP A 258 -2.94 -18.15 -10.35
CA ASP A 258 -3.29 -19.29 -9.49
C ASP A 258 -4.76 -19.67 -9.60
N LEU A 259 -5.65 -18.69 -9.44
CA LEU A 259 -7.09 -18.94 -9.53
C LEU A 259 -7.46 -19.50 -10.91
N SER A 260 -6.84 -18.99 -11.98
CA SER A 260 -7.05 -19.47 -13.35
C SER A 260 -6.53 -20.89 -13.56
N ALA A 261 -5.42 -21.25 -12.90
CA ALA A 261 -4.86 -22.60 -12.89
C ALA A 261 -5.66 -23.59 -12.00
N GLY A 262 -6.62 -23.09 -11.20
CA GLY A 262 -7.41 -23.88 -10.26
C GLY A 262 -6.69 -24.17 -8.93
N ASN A 263 -5.70 -23.33 -8.60
CA ASN A 263 -4.89 -23.40 -7.39
C ASN A 263 -5.56 -22.75 -6.17
#